data_AF-A0A7L2H7D4-F1
#
_entry.id   AF-A0A7L2H7D4-F1
#
_cell.length_a   1.000
_cell.length_b   1.000
_cell.length_c   1.000
_cell.angle_alpha   90.00
_cell.angle_beta   90.00
_cell.angle_gamma   90.00
#
_symmetry.space_group_name_H-M   'P 1'
#
loop_
_entity.id
_entity.type
_entity.pdbx_description
1 polymer ?
#
loop_
_entity_poly.entity_id
_entity_poly.type
_entity_poly.pdbx_seq_one_letter_code
_entity_poly.pdbx_strand_id
1 'polypeptide(L)'
;LLTALVSPRMAGLRVDFGLLLEPLGFIKVLEWIFSIFAFATCGGFQGETTLLVSCKGVVNKTITAAFAYPFRLNTVVFSALDPNRCGGTWTDVYLVGNFSSSAQFFVTLAVVVFLYCIAALVVYIGYKHMYQQNSKFPLTDLAITVLIAFLWLVSTFAWAKALADIKMSTGASMIPGIESCKAQGTTCRFASVTSMGTLNVSVVFGLLNMVLWGGNVWFVYKDTNLHNQSNRISQSP
;
A
#
# COMPACT_ATOMS: atom_id res chain seq x y z
N LEU A 1 -5.41 46.43 41.94
CA LEU A 1 -4.85 46.64 40.59
C LEU A 1 -3.51 45.91 40.50
N LEU A 2 -3.52 44.60 40.20
CA LEU A 2 -2.44 43.85 39.54
C LEU A 2 -2.86 42.39 39.49
N THR A 3 -3.46 42.11 38.33
CA THR A 3 -3.94 40.83 37.81
C THR A 3 -2.90 39.73 37.92
N ALA A 4 -3.39 38.56 38.35
CA ALA A 4 -2.73 37.28 38.26
C ALA A 4 -2.15 37.04 36.85
N LEU A 5 -0.83 37.04 36.74
CA LEU A 5 -0.12 36.39 35.65
C LEU A 5 -0.16 34.89 35.92
N VAL A 6 -1.29 34.28 35.53
CA VAL A 6 -1.37 32.84 35.31
C VAL A 6 -0.36 32.52 34.22
N SER A 7 0.80 32.00 34.62
CA SER A 7 1.72 31.31 33.73
C SER A 7 0.91 30.32 32.90
N PRO A 8 1.03 30.29 31.56
CA PRO A 8 0.42 29.21 30.80
C PRO A 8 1.02 27.93 31.35
N ARG A 9 0.21 27.05 31.94
CA ARG A 9 0.62 25.67 32.17
C ARG A 9 0.91 25.12 30.79
N MET A 10 2.17 25.14 30.37
CA MET A 10 2.65 24.24 29.33
C MET A 10 2.16 22.86 29.76
N ALA A 11 1.26 22.28 28.99
CA ALA A 11 0.79 20.92 29.24
C ALA A 11 2.03 20.02 29.11
N GLY A 12 2.69 19.77 30.25
CA GLY A 12 3.88 18.94 30.29
C GLY A 12 3.52 17.55 29.80
N LEU A 13 4.34 17.01 28.91
CA LEU A 13 4.21 15.65 28.42
C LEU A 13 4.18 14.69 29.62
N ARG A 14 3.03 14.14 29.94
CA ARG A 14 2.88 13.10 30.96
C ARG A 14 2.62 11.79 30.23
N VAL A 15 3.67 10.99 30.09
CA VAL A 15 3.66 9.71 29.38
C VAL A 15 2.98 8.66 30.27
N ASP A 16 1.78 8.23 29.88
CA ASP A 16 1.06 7.12 30.51
C ASP A 16 0.82 6.01 29.48
N PHE A 17 1.59 4.93 29.57
CA PHE A 17 1.48 3.78 28.66
C PHE A 17 0.21 2.94 28.90
N GLY A 18 -0.57 3.21 29.96
CA GLY A 18 -1.82 2.51 30.22
C GLY A 18 -2.81 2.58 29.06
N LEU A 19 -2.76 3.65 28.24
CA LEU A 19 -3.61 3.81 27.07
C LEU A 19 -3.22 2.93 25.87
N LEU A 20 -2.00 2.39 25.83
CA LEU A 20 -1.60 1.41 24.81
C LEU A 20 -2.23 0.03 25.07
N LEU A 21 -2.59 -0.25 26.33
CA LEU A 21 -3.33 -1.46 26.69
C LEU A 21 -4.84 -1.30 26.48
N GLU A 22 -5.33 -0.08 26.30
CA GLU A 22 -6.69 0.15 25.86
C GLU A 22 -6.84 -0.27 24.39
N PRO A 23 -8.02 -0.78 23.98
CA PRO A 23 -8.24 -1.30 22.64
C PRO A 23 -7.95 -0.25 21.55
N LEU A 24 -8.19 1.04 21.84
CA LEU A 24 -7.95 2.15 20.92
C LEU A 24 -6.45 2.33 20.60
N GLY A 25 -5.61 2.39 21.62
CA GLY A 25 -4.16 2.55 21.46
C GLY A 25 -3.50 1.32 20.85
N PHE A 26 -3.93 0.12 21.26
CA PHE A 26 -3.42 -1.14 20.71
C PHE A 26 -3.68 -1.26 19.20
N ILE A 27 -4.91 -0.95 18.75
CA ILE A 27 -5.25 -0.98 17.33
C ILE A 27 -4.41 0.04 16.54
N LYS A 28 -4.17 1.26 17.05
CA LYS A 28 -3.30 2.24 16.39
C LYS A 28 -1.86 1.75 16.21
N VAL A 29 -1.32 1.00 17.18
CA VAL A 29 0.02 0.40 17.05
C VAL A 29 0.05 -0.67 15.97
N LEU A 30 -0.98 -1.52 15.88
CA LEU A 30 -1.07 -2.51 14.81
C LEU A 30 -1.23 -1.86 13.43
N GLU A 31 -2.06 -0.83 13.31
CA GLU A 31 -2.23 -0.05 12.07
C GLU A 31 -0.90 0.57 11.61
N TRP A 32 -0.14 1.10 12.55
CA TRP A 32 1.19 1.65 12.30
C TRP A 32 2.15 0.60 11.73
N ILE A 33 2.24 -0.56 12.37
CA ILE A 33 3.10 -1.67 11.95
C ILE A 33 2.70 -2.19 10.56
N PHE A 34 1.40 -2.41 10.33
CA PHE A 34 0.93 -2.93 9.04
C PHE A 34 1.10 -1.91 7.91
N SER A 35 1.04 -0.62 8.20
CA SER A 35 1.37 0.42 7.23
C SER A 35 2.83 0.34 6.76
N ILE A 36 3.77 0.05 7.68
CA ILE A 36 5.19 -0.16 7.35
C ILE A 36 5.35 -1.33 6.40
N PHE A 37 4.75 -2.47 6.74
CA PHE A 37 4.81 -3.64 5.87
C PHE A 37 4.19 -3.35 4.51
N ALA A 38 3.05 -2.65 4.43
CA ALA A 38 2.40 -2.31 3.18
C ALA A 38 3.31 -1.48 2.24
N PHE A 39 3.87 -0.36 2.71
CA PHE A 39 4.72 0.48 1.84
C PHE A 39 6.09 -0.15 1.56
N ALA A 40 6.69 -0.85 2.53
CA ALA A 40 8.02 -1.43 2.36
C ALA A 40 8.01 -2.60 1.37
N THR A 41 7.00 -3.48 1.47
CA THR A 41 6.87 -4.65 0.58
C THR A 41 6.44 -4.29 -0.84
N CYS A 42 5.61 -3.26 -1.02
CA CYS A 42 5.22 -2.76 -2.34
C CYS A 42 6.30 -1.86 -2.96
N GLY A 43 6.76 -0.85 -2.24
CA GLY A 43 7.71 0.15 -2.74
C GLY A 43 9.15 -0.35 -2.89
N GLY A 44 9.54 -1.37 -2.12
CA GLY A 44 10.87 -1.97 -2.17
C GLY A 44 11.02 -3.12 -3.17
N PHE A 45 9.97 -3.49 -3.91
CA PHE A 45 10.01 -4.65 -4.79
C PHE A 45 10.76 -4.37 -6.10
N GLN A 46 11.64 -5.31 -6.45
CA GLN A 46 12.31 -5.41 -7.74
C GLN A 46 12.16 -6.84 -8.24
N GLY A 47 11.79 -7.00 -9.50
CA GLY A 47 11.60 -8.30 -10.13
C GLY A 47 12.08 -8.29 -11.58
N GLU A 48 12.27 -9.48 -12.11
CA GLU A 48 12.69 -9.71 -13.48
C GLU A 48 11.79 -10.79 -14.10
N THR A 49 11.47 -10.63 -15.38
CA THR A 49 10.84 -11.69 -16.18
C THR A 49 11.78 -12.09 -17.30
N THR A 50 11.89 -13.40 -17.53
CA THR A 50 12.82 -13.99 -18.48
C THR A 50 12.07 -14.78 -19.55
N LEU A 51 12.45 -14.55 -20.80
CA LEU A 51 11.94 -15.28 -21.95
C LEU A 51 13.08 -16.01 -22.64
N LEU A 52 12.84 -17.25 -23.03
CA LEU A 52 13.74 -18.03 -23.87
C LEU A 52 13.34 -17.84 -25.33
N VAL A 53 14.24 -17.27 -26.13
CA VAL A 53 14.05 -17.10 -27.57
C VAL A 53 14.91 -18.12 -28.31
N SER A 54 14.27 -18.89 -29.19
CA SER A 54 14.89 -19.91 -30.03
C SER A 54 14.64 -19.59 -31.50
N CYS A 55 15.70 -19.31 -32.24
CA CYS A 55 15.66 -19.00 -33.68
C CYS A 55 16.27 -20.15 -34.49
N LYS A 56 15.71 -20.41 -35.67
CA LYS A 56 16.18 -21.49 -36.55
C LYS A 56 17.65 -21.28 -36.94
N GLY A 57 18.52 -22.19 -36.52
CA GLY A 57 19.96 -22.14 -36.81
C GLY A 57 20.81 -21.35 -35.82
N VAL A 58 20.23 -20.85 -34.72
CA VAL A 58 20.95 -20.09 -33.68
C VAL A 58 20.69 -20.68 -32.29
N VAL A 59 21.71 -20.64 -31.42
CA VAL A 59 21.63 -21.11 -30.04
C VAL A 59 20.60 -20.29 -29.25
N ASN A 60 19.76 -20.98 -28.48
CA ASN A 60 18.75 -20.39 -27.61
C ASN A 60 19.36 -19.33 -26.69
N LYS A 61 18.73 -18.15 -26.60
CA LYS A 61 19.16 -17.06 -25.72
C LYS A 61 18.01 -16.64 -24.81
N THR A 62 18.33 -16.42 -23.54
CA THR A 62 17.41 -15.86 -22.56
C THR A 62 17.49 -14.33 -22.59
N ILE A 63 16.36 -13.67 -22.76
CA ILE A 63 16.20 -12.23 -22.59
C ILE A 63 15.53 -11.95 -21.27
N THR A 64 15.95 -10.87 -20.63
CA THR A 64 15.43 -10.45 -19.32
C THR A 64 14.86 -9.05 -19.42
N ALA A 65 13.75 -8.83 -18.71
CA ALA A 65 13.10 -7.54 -18.54
C ALA A 65 12.93 -7.30 -17.03
N ALA A 66 13.64 -6.30 -16.51
CA ALA A 66 13.58 -5.92 -15.10
C ALA A 66 12.48 -4.88 -14.87
N PHE A 67 11.61 -5.11 -13.89
CA PHE A 67 10.55 -4.20 -13.50
C PHE A 67 10.55 -4.01 -11.98
N ALA A 68 10.26 -2.79 -11.54
CA ALA A 68 10.24 -2.42 -10.13
C ALA A 68 9.10 -1.42 -9.89
N TYR A 69 8.85 -1.05 -8.63
CA TYR A 69 8.00 0.09 -8.31
C TYR A 69 8.48 1.34 -9.08
N PRO A 70 7.61 2.11 -9.76
CA PRO A 70 6.14 2.09 -9.68
C PRO A 70 5.47 1.26 -10.81
N PHE A 71 6.01 0.12 -11.22
CA PHE A 71 5.37 -0.84 -12.14
C PHE A 71 4.93 -0.24 -13.49
N ARG A 72 5.82 0.54 -14.12
CA ARG A 72 5.67 1.04 -15.49
C ARG A 72 6.17 0.00 -16.49
N LEU A 73 5.39 -1.06 -16.66
CA LEU A 73 5.75 -2.19 -17.53
C LEU A 73 5.93 -1.73 -18.98
N ASN A 74 5.11 -0.78 -19.44
CA ASN A 74 5.17 -0.18 -20.78
C ASN A 74 6.50 0.51 -21.14
N THR A 75 7.38 0.78 -20.17
CA THR A 75 8.72 1.35 -20.42
C THR A 75 9.85 0.34 -20.27
N VAL A 76 9.54 -0.88 -19.84
CA VAL A 76 10.54 -1.94 -19.64
C VAL A 76 10.73 -2.69 -20.96
N VAL A 77 11.95 -2.62 -21.48
CA VAL A 77 12.37 -3.30 -22.70
C VAL A 77 13.06 -4.60 -22.33
N PHE A 78 12.78 -5.67 -23.06
CA PHE A 78 13.60 -6.88 -22.99
C PHE A 78 15.01 -6.59 -23.50
N SER A 79 16.02 -7.09 -22.78
CA SER A 79 17.43 -6.96 -23.20
C SER A 79 17.60 -7.32 -24.68
N ALA A 80 18.14 -6.39 -25.47
CA ALA A 80 18.19 -6.48 -26.92
C ALA A 80 18.82 -7.81 -27.36
N LEU A 81 18.09 -8.57 -28.18
CA LEU A 81 18.69 -9.65 -28.95
C LEU A 81 19.54 -9.01 -30.04
N ASP A 82 20.74 -9.56 -30.25
CA ASP A 82 21.65 -9.11 -31.30
C ASP A 82 20.90 -9.18 -32.66
N PRO A 83 20.68 -8.04 -33.37
CA PRO A 83 19.79 -7.97 -34.54
C PRO A 83 20.15 -8.99 -35.63
N ASN A 84 21.42 -9.34 -35.72
CA ASN A 84 21.96 -10.27 -36.70
C ASN A 84 21.65 -11.75 -36.41
N ARG A 85 21.16 -12.10 -35.21
CA ARG A 85 20.94 -13.50 -34.80
C ARG A 85 19.60 -14.09 -35.18
N CYS A 86 18.57 -13.28 -35.44
CA CYS A 86 17.28 -13.77 -35.95
C CYS A 86 16.91 -13.05 -37.26
N GLY A 87 17.89 -12.91 -38.16
CA GLY A 87 17.67 -12.34 -39.50
C GLY A 87 17.10 -10.93 -39.52
N GLY A 88 17.41 -10.08 -38.53
CA GLY A 88 16.99 -8.68 -38.50
C GLY A 88 15.52 -8.41 -38.10
N THR A 89 14.78 -9.41 -37.62
CA THR A 89 13.34 -9.27 -37.29
C THR A 89 13.04 -8.99 -35.81
N TRP A 90 14.06 -8.76 -34.97
CA TRP A 90 13.84 -8.45 -33.56
C TRP A 90 13.59 -6.95 -33.37
N THR A 91 12.37 -6.60 -32.94
CA THR A 91 12.01 -5.24 -32.51
C THR A 91 12.02 -5.16 -30.99
N ASP A 92 12.19 -3.97 -30.44
CA ASP A 92 12.11 -3.76 -28.99
C ASP A 92 10.72 -4.17 -28.48
N VAL A 93 10.70 -5.17 -27.61
CA VAL A 93 9.47 -5.69 -26.99
C VAL A 93 9.31 -5.05 -25.62
N TYR A 94 8.18 -4.40 -25.41
CA TYR A 94 7.81 -3.76 -24.14
C TYR A 94 6.85 -4.65 -23.37
N LEU A 95 6.94 -4.64 -22.03
CA LEU A 95 5.90 -5.24 -21.20
C LEU A 95 4.60 -4.44 -21.31
N VAL A 96 3.45 -5.10 -21.28
CA VAL A 96 2.16 -4.43 -21.45
C VAL A 96 1.61 -3.95 -20.10
N GLY A 97 1.29 -2.65 -20.02
CA GLY A 97 0.53 -2.05 -18.92
C GLY A 97 1.29 -0.98 -18.15
N ASN A 98 0.52 -0.06 -17.55
CA ASN A 98 1.03 0.93 -16.61
C ASN A 98 0.22 0.86 -15.32
N PHE A 99 0.83 0.32 -14.27
CA PHE A 99 0.19 0.10 -12.97
C PHE A 99 0.66 1.09 -11.89
N SER A 100 1.35 2.16 -12.33
CA SER A 100 1.95 3.19 -11.47
C SER A 100 0.94 3.91 -10.61
N SER A 101 -0.24 4.21 -11.14
CA SER A 101 -1.26 4.97 -10.39
C SER A 101 -1.71 4.20 -9.14
N SER A 102 -2.12 2.94 -9.29
CA SER A 102 -2.57 2.11 -8.17
C SER A 102 -1.48 1.86 -7.14
N ALA A 103 -0.26 1.56 -7.59
CA ALA A 103 0.88 1.31 -6.72
C ALA A 103 1.27 2.56 -5.92
N GLN A 104 1.35 3.72 -6.60
CA GLN A 104 1.70 4.99 -5.97
C GLN A 104 0.64 5.42 -4.98
N PHE A 105 -0.64 5.30 -5.32
CA PHE A 105 -1.73 5.63 -4.41
C PHE A 105 -1.69 4.78 -3.13
N PHE A 106 -1.48 3.46 -3.25
CA PHE A 106 -1.36 2.56 -2.11
C PHE A 106 -0.15 2.91 -1.22
N VAL A 107 1.02 3.13 -1.82
CA VAL A 107 2.27 3.45 -1.09
C VAL A 107 2.21 4.83 -0.43
N THR A 108 1.70 5.86 -1.13
CA THR A 108 1.59 7.21 -0.54
C THR A 108 0.60 7.24 0.61
N LEU A 109 -0.53 6.55 0.47
CA LEU A 109 -1.49 6.42 1.56
C LEU A 109 -0.89 5.69 2.77
N ALA A 110 -0.11 4.63 2.55
CA ALA A 110 0.62 3.94 3.61
C ALA A 110 1.64 4.84 4.34
N VAL A 111 2.33 5.74 3.64
CA VAL A 111 3.22 6.72 4.29
C VAL A 111 2.42 7.74 5.10
N VAL A 112 1.30 8.24 4.58
CA VAL A 112 0.42 9.18 5.30
C VAL A 112 -0.15 8.53 6.56
N VAL A 113 -0.63 7.29 6.47
CA VAL A 113 -1.13 6.51 7.60
C VAL A 113 -0.05 6.27 8.64
N PHE A 114 1.17 5.93 8.21
CA PHE A 114 2.31 5.76 9.12
C PHE A 114 2.55 7.04 9.96
N LEU A 115 2.58 8.20 9.31
CA LEU A 115 2.78 9.48 10.00
C LEU A 115 1.59 9.84 10.91
N TYR A 116 0.37 9.56 10.45
CA TYR A 116 -0.84 9.77 11.23
C TYR A 116 -0.85 8.94 12.52
N CYS A 117 -0.54 7.64 12.44
CA CYS A 117 -0.52 6.77 13.61
C CYS A 117 0.54 7.24 14.62
N ILE A 118 1.71 7.71 14.18
CA ILE A 118 2.70 8.30 15.09
C ILE A 118 2.13 9.53 15.80
N ALA A 119 1.51 10.46 15.06
CA ALA A 119 0.92 11.66 15.64
C ALA A 119 -0.20 11.31 16.64
N ALA A 120 -1.09 10.38 16.28
CA ALA A 120 -2.16 9.90 17.15
C ALA A 120 -1.61 9.24 18.43
N LEU A 121 -0.58 8.39 18.32
CA LEU A 121 0.06 7.75 19.46
C LEU A 121 0.71 8.78 20.41
N VAL A 122 1.36 9.81 19.87
CA VAL A 122 1.91 10.92 20.69
C VAL A 122 0.81 11.64 21.45
N VAL A 123 -0.34 11.91 20.81
CA VAL A 123 -1.50 12.54 21.47
C VAL A 123 -2.07 11.64 22.56
N TYR A 124 -2.26 10.36 22.26
CA TYR A 124 -2.82 9.37 23.19
C TYR A 124 -1.94 9.18 24.43
N ILE A 125 -0.63 9.02 24.25
CA ILE A 125 0.32 8.76 25.35
C ILE A 125 0.65 10.05 26.12
N GLY A 126 0.84 11.16 25.41
CA GLY A 126 1.41 12.39 25.95
C GLY A 126 0.41 13.43 26.43
N TYR A 127 -0.79 13.44 25.84
CA TYR A 127 -1.82 14.46 26.04
C TYR A 127 -3.18 13.87 26.42
N LYS A 128 -3.18 12.71 27.11
CA LYS A 128 -4.37 11.99 27.58
C LYS A 128 -5.42 12.88 28.23
N HIS A 129 -5.01 13.75 29.15
CA HIS A 129 -5.91 14.68 29.84
C HIS A 129 -6.56 15.71 28.90
N MET A 130 -5.88 16.11 27.82
CA MET A 130 -6.43 17.03 26.81
C MET A 130 -7.36 16.32 25.83
N TYR A 131 -7.04 15.08 25.47
CA TYR A 131 -7.87 14.24 24.60
C TYR A 131 -9.23 13.93 25.26
N GLN A 132 -9.25 13.64 26.56
CA GLN A 132 -10.48 13.34 27.31
C GLN A 132 -11.31 14.60 27.67
N GLN A 133 -10.67 15.74 27.93
CA GLN A 133 -11.38 16.95 28.34
C GLN A 133 -12.01 17.73 27.17
N ASN A 134 -11.45 17.61 25.97
CA ASN A 134 -11.93 18.37 24.81
C ASN A 134 -12.58 17.44 23.79
N SER A 135 -13.91 17.48 23.74
CA SER A 135 -14.76 16.65 22.87
C SER A 135 -14.49 16.81 21.36
N LYS A 136 -13.76 17.86 20.96
CA LYS A 136 -13.35 18.08 19.57
C LYS A 136 -12.30 17.07 19.10
N PHE A 137 -11.37 16.65 19.96
CA PHE A 137 -10.30 15.73 19.54
C PHE A 137 -10.83 14.35 19.13
N PRO A 138 -11.70 13.67 19.92
CA PRO A 138 -12.29 12.41 19.50
C PRO A 138 -13.14 12.52 18.22
N LEU A 139 -13.83 13.65 18.01
CA LEU A 139 -14.62 13.87 16.80
C LEU A 139 -13.74 14.04 15.56
N THR A 140 -12.64 14.79 15.68
CA THR A 140 -11.66 14.95 14.60
C THR A 140 -10.96 13.64 14.28
N ASP A 141 -10.56 12.87 15.29
CA ASP A 141 -9.96 11.54 15.11
C ASP A 141 -10.93 10.57 14.43
N LEU A 142 -12.22 10.61 14.79
CA LEU A 142 -13.25 9.82 14.12
C LEU A 142 -13.35 10.18 12.63
N ALA A 143 -13.40 11.47 12.29
CA ALA A 143 -13.50 11.94 10.92
C ALA A 143 -12.29 11.50 10.08
N ILE A 144 -11.08 11.65 10.63
CA ILE A 144 -9.85 11.22 9.96
C ILE A 144 -9.83 9.69 9.81
N THR A 145 -10.19 8.95 10.86
CA THR A 145 -10.22 7.48 10.86
C THR A 145 -11.20 6.95 9.81
N VAL A 146 -12.38 7.54 9.67
CA VAL A 146 -13.36 7.17 8.62
C VAL A 146 -12.82 7.46 7.22
N LEU A 147 -12.21 8.64 7.01
CA LEU A 147 -11.62 8.99 5.72
C LEU A 147 -10.49 8.03 5.34
N ILE A 148 -9.57 7.75 6.27
CA ILE A 148 -8.48 6.81 6.06
C ILE A 148 -9.03 5.41 5.79
N ALA A 149 -10.00 4.92 6.57
CA ALA A 149 -10.60 3.60 6.36
C ALA A 149 -11.17 3.43 4.94
N PHE A 150 -11.89 4.44 4.44
CA PHE A 150 -12.43 4.44 3.08
C PHE A 150 -11.33 4.47 2.02
N LEU A 151 -10.36 5.39 2.12
CA LEU A 151 -9.25 5.49 1.17
C LEU A 151 -8.40 4.21 1.18
N TRP A 152 -8.20 3.61 2.36
CA TRP A 152 -7.43 2.39 2.54
C TRP A 152 -8.08 1.20 1.87
N LEU A 153 -9.40 1.06 2.03
CA LEU A 153 -10.21 0.05 1.35
C LEU A 153 -10.05 0.16 -0.16
N VAL A 154 -10.30 1.35 -0.72
CA VAL A 154 -10.22 1.59 -2.17
C VAL A 154 -8.80 1.32 -2.69
N SER A 155 -7.78 1.80 -1.98
CA SER A 155 -6.37 1.61 -2.37
C SER A 155 -5.96 0.13 -2.36
N THR A 156 -6.40 -0.63 -1.35
CA THR A 156 -6.05 -2.05 -1.20
C THR A 156 -6.64 -2.88 -2.33
N PHE A 157 -7.91 -2.66 -2.67
CA PHE A 157 -8.54 -3.36 -3.79
C PHE A 157 -7.95 -2.96 -5.15
N ALA A 158 -7.69 -1.66 -5.35
CA ALA A 158 -7.03 -1.18 -6.56
C ALA A 158 -5.63 -1.79 -6.74
N TRP A 159 -4.87 -1.90 -5.64
CA TRP A 159 -3.56 -2.55 -5.64
C TRP A 159 -3.65 -4.06 -5.84
N ALA A 160 -4.59 -4.76 -5.21
CA ALA A 160 -4.80 -6.19 -5.41
C ALA A 160 -5.10 -6.53 -6.88
N LYS A 161 -5.95 -5.71 -7.54
CA LYS A 161 -6.23 -5.84 -8.96
C LYS A 161 -4.99 -5.54 -9.81
N ALA A 162 -4.27 -4.46 -9.53
CA ALA A 162 -3.04 -4.12 -10.23
C ALA A 162 -2.00 -5.23 -10.14
N LEU A 163 -1.84 -5.86 -8.97
CA LEU A 163 -0.94 -7.00 -8.81
C LEU A 163 -1.36 -8.23 -9.63
N ALA A 164 -2.66 -8.52 -9.70
CA ALA A 164 -3.17 -9.60 -10.54
C ALA A 164 -2.84 -9.34 -12.03
N ASP A 165 -2.98 -8.09 -12.47
CA ASP A 165 -2.65 -7.71 -13.85
C ASP A 165 -1.14 -7.74 -14.11
N ILE A 166 -0.30 -7.32 -13.16
CA ILE A 166 1.17 -7.43 -13.27
C ILE A 166 1.57 -8.90 -13.46
N LYS A 167 1.01 -9.82 -12.67
CA LYS A 167 1.26 -11.27 -12.82
C LYS A 167 0.85 -11.79 -14.19
N MET A 168 -0.28 -11.31 -14.70
CA MET A 168 -0.75 -11.68 -16.04
C MET A 168 0.15 -11.12 -17.15
N SER A 169 0.63 -9.88 -17.01
CA SER A 169 1.49 -9.20 -17.99
C SER A 169 2.94 -9.68 -17.99
N THR A 170 3.41 -10.30 -16.90
CA THR A 170 4.80 -10.77 -16.75
C THR A 170 4.94 -12.30 -16.85
N GLY A 171 3.82 -13.03 -16.84
CA GLY A 171 3.77 -14.49 -16.96
C GLY A 171 3.67 -14.98 -18.40
N ALA A 172 3.47 -16.29 -18.59
CA ALA A 172 3.43 -16.93 -19.91
C ALA A 172 2.32 -16.39 -20.86
N SER A 173 1.28 -15.79 -20.30
CA SER A 173 0.17 -15.12 -21.02
C SER A 173 0.61 -13.93 -21.87
N MET A 174 1.83 -13.42 -21.70
CA MET A 174 2.35 -12.32 -22.51
C MET A 174 2.84 -12.75 -23.91
N ILE A 175 3.21 -14.03 -24.07
CA ILE A 175 3.86 -14.55 -25.31
C ILE A 175 3.02 -14.29 -26.57
N PRO A 176 1.69 -14.50 -26.58
CA PRO A 176 0.86 -14.25 -27.77
C PRO A 176 0.79 -12.78 -28.18
N GLY A 177 1.17 -11.84 -27.29
CA GLY A 177 1.19 -10.40 -27.57
C GLY A 177 2.46 -9.93 -28.29
N ILE A 178 3.48 -10.78 -28.40
CA ILE A 178 4.77 -10.41 -29.00
C ILE A 178 4.78 -10.81 -30.48
N GLU A 179 4.74 -9.82 -31.37
CA GLU A 179 4.73 -10.07 -32.83
C GLU A 179 6.01 -10.74 -33.32
N SER A 180 7.18 -10.38 -32.77
CA SER A 180 8.47 -11.02 -33.09
C SER A 180 8.51 -12.52 -32.74
N CYS A 181 7.66 -12.97 -31.82
CA CYS A 181 7.51 -14.39 -31.47
C CYS A 181 6.56 -15.16 -32.40
N LYS A 182 5.78 -14.47 -33.24
CA LYS A 182 4.93 -15.06 -34.28
C LYS A 182 5.64 -15.16 -35.64
N ALA A 183 6.83 -14.57 -35.77
CA ALA A 183 7.61 -14.62 -37.00
C ALA A 183 8.01 -16.07 -37.35
N GLN A 184 8.03 -16.38 -38.64
CA GLN A 184 8.40 -17.71 -39.11
C GLN A 184 9.87 -18.02 -38.73
N GLY A 185 10.08 -19.10 -37.97
CA GLY A 185 11.43 -19.53 -37.56
C GLY A 185 11.89 -19.03 -36.19
N THR A 186 11.07 -18.26 -35.46
CA THR A 186 11.31 -17.85 -34.06
C THR A 186 10.29 -18.51 -33.15
N THR A 187 10.75 -19.05 -32.03
CA THR A 187 9.88 -19.60 -30.98
C THR A 187 10.26 -18.97 -29.64
N CYS A 188 9.27 -18.44 -28.93
CA CYS A 188 9.45 -17.85 -27.61
C CYS A 188 8.79 -18.74 -26.57
N ARG A 189 9.53 -19.02 -25.49
CA ARG A 189 9.03 -19.76 -24.34
C ARG A 189 9.24 -18.93 -23.08
N PHE A 190 8.25 -18.96 -22.21
CA PHE A 190 8.41 -18.38 -20.87
C PHE A 190 9.43 -19.21 -20.11
N ALA A 191 10.44 -18.57 -19.54
CA ALA A 191 11.48 -19.25 -18.76
C ALA A 191 11.17 -19.13 -17.27
N SER A 192 11.19 -17.90 -16.73
CA SER A 192 10.92 -17.68 -15.32
C SER A 192 10.53 -16.23 -15.05
N VAL A 193 9.86 -16.00 -13.92
CA VAL A 193 9.61 -14.67 -13.36
C VAL A 193 10.02 -14.67 -11.89
N THR A 194 10.57 -13.56 -11.41
CA THR A 194 10.87 -13.38 -9.98
C THR A 194 9.62 -13.63 -9.15
N SER A 195 9.78 -14.36 -8.04
CA SER A 195 8.69 -14.63 -7.12
C SER A 195 8.06 -13.34 -6.62
N MET A 196 6.76 -13.16 -6.88
CA MET A 196 5.98 -12.01 -6.43
C MET A 196 5.40 -12.20 -5.01
N GLY A 197 6.02 -13.08 -4.21
CA GLY A 197 5.61 -13.35 -2.83
C GLY A 197 5.54 -12.08 -1.98
N THR A 198 6.54 -11.21 -2.09
CA THR A 198 6.59 -9.91 -1.38
C THR A 198 5.40 -9.01 -1.74
N LEU A 199 4.99 -8.98 -3.02
CA LEU A 199 3.82 -8.21 -3.45
C LEU A 199 2.51 -8.84 -2.95
N ASN A 200 2.42 -10.17 -2.87
CA ASN A 200 1.26 -10.83 -2.26
C ASN A 200 1.13 -10.49 -0.78
N VAL A 201 2.26 -10.48 -0.07
CA VAL A 201 2.33 -10.08 1.33
C VAL A 201 1.85 -8.64 1.51
N SER A 202 2.19 -7.73 0.58
CA SER A 202 1.69 -6.34 0.64
C SER A 202 0.17 -6.24 0.54
N VAL A 203 -0.48 -7.06 -0.30
CA VAL A 203 -1.94 -7.15 -0.38
C VAL A 203 -2.55 -7.72 0.90
N VAL A 204 -1.96 -8.78 1.47
CA VAL A 204 -2.42 -9.38 2.73
C VAL A 204 -2.37 -8.36 3.86
N PHE A 205 -1.25 -7.65 4.03
CA PHE A 205 -1.15 -6.58 5.03
C PHE A 205 -2.12 -5.42 4.75
N GLY A 206 -2.35 -5.08 3.48
CA GLY A 206 -3.39 -4.11 3.10
C GLY A 206 -4.78 -4.53 3.58
N LEU A 207 -5.17 -5.79 3.36
CA LEU A 207 -6.46 -6.34 3.79
C LEU A 207 -6.58 -6.44 5.32
N LEU A 208 -5.53 -6.88 6.00
CA LEU A 208 -5.50 -6.92 7.47
C LEU A 208 -5.66 -5.52 8.06
N ASN A 209 -4.94 -4.54 7.50
CA ASN A 209 -5.03 -3.15 7.96
C ASN A 209 -6.41 -2.55 7.67
N MET A 210 -7.06 -2.91 6.56
CA MET A 210 -8.45 -2.53 6.27
C MET A 210 -9.41 -2.98 7.38
N VAL A 211 -9.26 -4.22 7.87
CA VAL A 211 -10.09 -4.75 8.98
C VAL A 211 -9.82 -3.97 10.27
N LEU A 212 -8.56 -3.65 10.56
CA LEU A 212 -8.20 -2.83 11.72
C LEU A 212 -8.86 -1.45 11.65
N TRP A 213 -8.73 -0.74 10.53
CA TRP A 213 -9.36 0.56 10.33
C TRP A 213 -10.89 0.49 10.50
N GLY A 214 -11.53 -0.53 9.92
CA GLY A 214 -12.97 -0.74 10.08
C GLY A 214 -13.38 -0.98 11.54
N GLY A 215 -12.62 -1.80 12.26
CA GLY A 215 -12.83 -2.02 13.70
C GLY A 215 -12.57 -0.75 14.52
N ASN A 216 -11.55 0.03 14.16
CA ASN A 216 -11.15 1.23 14.87
C ASN A 216 -12.20 2.33 14.79
N VAL A 217 -12.88 2.49 13.64
CA VAL A 217 -14.01 3.44 13.51
C VAL A 217 -15.05 3.22 14.61
N TRP A 218 -15.38 1.96 14.92
CA TRP A 218 -16.32 1.63 16.00
C TRP A 218 -15.79 2.01 17.38
N PHE A 219 -14.52 1.74 17.67
CA PHE A 219 -13.92 2.07 18.96
C PHE A 219 -13.83 3.58 19.16
N VAL A 220 -13.34 4.33 18.17
CA VAL A 220 -13.31 5.81 18.21
C VAL A 220 -14.72 6.37 18.35
N TYR A 221 -15.71 5.81 17.64
CA TYR A 221 -17.10 6.27 17.72
C TYR A 221 -17.67 6.17 19.13
N LYS A 222 -17.42 5.07 19.85
CA LYS A 222 -17.88 4.90 21.24
C LYS A 222 -17.30 5.95 22.18
N ASP A 223 -16.09 6.43 21.93
CA ASP A 223 -15.45 7.47 22.73
C ASP A 223 -15.93 8.90 22.37
N THR A 224 -16.70 9.07 21.30
CA THR A 224 -17.29 10.37 20.96
C THR A 224 -18.57 10.68 21.76
N ASN A 225 -18.77 11.97 22.08
CA ASN A 225 -19.99 12.45 22.72
C ASN A 225 -21.27 12.19 21.90
N LEU A 226 -21.15 11.87 20.60
CA LEU A 226 -22.27 11.51 19.74
C LEU A 226 -22.97 10.23 20.24
N HIS A 227 -22.19 9.23 20.67
CA HIS A 227 -22.70 8.00 21.25
C HIS A 227 -23.43 8.29 22.58
N ASN A 228 -22.85 9.14 23.43
CA ASN A 228 -23.45 9.54 24.70
C ASN A 228 -24.75 10.35 24.51
N GLN A 229 -24.85 11.21 23.50
CA GLN A 229 -26.07 11.93 23.16
C GLN A 229 -27.15 11.01 22.56
N SER A 230 -26.78 10.10 21.66
CA SER A 230 -27.71 9.10 21.10
C SER A 230 -28.32 8.23 22.21
N ASN A 231 -27.52 7.75 23.17
CA ASN A 231 -28.02 6.97 24.30
C ASN A 231 -28.94 7.80 25.21
N ARG A 232 -28.67 9.09 25.42
CA ARG A 232 -29.55 9.98 26.21
C ARG A 232 -30.87 10.26 25.50
N ILE A 233 -30.87 10.42 24.18
CA ILE A 233 -32.09 10.61 23.37
C ILE A 233 -32.91 9.31 23.33
N SER A 234 -32.27 8.14 23.28
CA SER A 234 -32.98 6.85 23.37
C SER A 234 -33.50 6.52 24.78
N GLN A 235 -33.02 7.20 25.82
CA GLN A 235 -33.48 7.06 27.21
C GLN A 235 -34.45 8.16 27.66
N SER A 236 -34.71 9.18 26.84
CA SER A 236 -35.82 10.10 27.10
C SER A 236 -37.15 9.41 26.71
N PRO A 237 -38.10 9.27 27.65
CA PRO A 237 -39.39 8.61 27.43
C PRO A 237 -40.27 9.35 26.41
#